data_AF-A0A830D3M6-F1
#
_entry.id   AF-A0A830D3M6-F1
#
_cell.length_a   1.000
_cell.length_b   1.000
_cell.length_c   1.000
_cell.angle_alpha   90.00
_cell.angle_beta   90.00
_cell.angle_gamma   90.00
#
_symmetry.space_group_name_H-M   'P 1'
#
loop_
_entity.id
_entity.type
_entity.pdbx_description
1 polymer ?
#
loop_
_entity_poly.entity_id
_entity_poly.type
_entity_poly.pdbx_seq_one_letter_code
_entity_poly.pdbx_strand_id
1 'polypeptide(L)'
;MTTISSFSTLRKVHLLKEKEKERGGQNNYPYKFIEITPPPKNLGTRCFPSNLPCGESVTIEGQAYTISDVTHRYQLRKGKYEQA
;
A
#
# COMPACT_ATOMS: atom_id res chain seq x y z
N MET A 1 42.47 15.70 39.02
CA MET A 1 42.69 17.09 39.47
C MET A 1 41.51 17.93 39.01
N THR A 2 40.90 18.67 39.93
CA THR A 2 39.73 19.54 39.77
C THR A 2 40.00 20.77 38.90
N THR A 3 39.04 21.24 38.11
CA THR A 3 38.77 22.69 37.96
C THR A 3 37.33 22.99 37.53
N ILE A 4 36.62 23.59 38.49
CA ILE A 4 35.55 24.60 38.44
C ILE A 4 35.27 25.22 37.06
N SER A 5 34.00 25.33 36.66
CA SER A 5 33.53 26.55 36.01
C SER A 5 32.06 26.80 36.36
N SER A 6 31.74 28.08 36.48
CA SER A 6 30.72 28.65 37.36
C SER A 6 29.59 29.30 36.55
N PHE A 7 28.59 29.82 37.27
CA PHE A 7 27.60 30.84 36.87
C PHE A 7 26.41 30.32 36.03
N SER A 8 25.14 30.68 36.27
CA SER A 8 24.52 31.57 37.24
C SER A 8 22.98 31.47 37.14
N THR A 9 22.30 31.83 38.24
CA THR A 9 20.97 32.49 38.23
C THR A 9 19.70 31.63 38.09
N LEU A 10 19.24 31.19 39.27
CA LEU A 10 17.93 31.49 39.87
C LEU A 10 16.60 31.09 39.19
N ARG A 11 15.80 30.39 40.02
CA ARG A 11 14.32 30.21 40.04
C ARG A 11 13.84 29.11 39.08
N LYS A 12 13.06 28.12 39.48
CA LYS A 12 12.05 28.07 40.53
C LYS A 12 11.82 26.59 40.88
N VAL A 13 11.90 26.26 42.17
CA VAL A 13 11.50 24.95 42.70
C VAL A 13 10.01 24.78 42.46
N HIS A 14 9.62 23.89 41.54
CA HIS A 14 8.35 23.18 41.63
C HIS A 14 8.67 21.69 41.74
N LEU A 15 8.76 21.26 43.01
CA LEU A 15 8.74 19.87 43.42
C LEU A 15 7.45 19.22 42.89
N LEU A 16 7.54 18.38 41.86
CA LEU A 16 6.44 17.51 41.45
C LEU A 16 7.00 16.11 41.16
N LYS A 17 6.97 15.33 42.24
CA LYS A 17 7.08 13.88 42.40
C LYS A 17 7.35 13.08 41.13
N GLU A 18 8.50 12.39 41.15
CA GLU A 18 8.71 11.16 40.38
C GLU A 18 7.53 10.20 40.62
N LYS A 19 6.85 9.82 39.54
CA LYS A 19 6.12 8.57 39.48
C LYS A 19 6.82 7.69 38.48
N GLU A 20 7.73 6.90 39.01
CA GLU A 20 8.19 5.65 38.43
C GLU A 20 6.94 4.81 38.10
N LYS A 21 6.64 4.65 36.81
CA LYS A 21 5.63 3.70 36.34
C LYS A 21 6.24 2.90 35.21
N GLU A 22 7.01 1.88 35.59
CA GLU A 22 7.10 0.66 34.82
C GLU A 22 5.71 0.23 34.37
N ARG A 23 5.52 0.11 33.07
CA ARG A 23 4.83 -0.99 32.36
C ARG A 23 4.45 -0.50 30.97
N GLY A 24 4.92 -1.28 30.00
CA GLY A 24 4.72 -1.16 28.56
C GLY A 24 3.70 -0.11 28.13
N GLY A 25 4.21 0.96 27.51
CA GLY A 25 3.42 1.92 26.75
C GLY A 25 2.77 1.23 25.56
N GLN A 26 1.69 0.49 25.83
CA GLN A 26 0.74 0.08 24.82
C GLN A 26 0.15 1.38 24.29
N ASN A 27 0.54 1.69 23.05
CA ASN A 27 0.07 2.80 22.25
C ASN A 27 -1.47 2.81 22.23
N ASN A 28 -2.09 3.49 23.20
CA ASN A 28 -3.53 3.73 23.33
C ASN A 28 -3.99 4.82 22.36
N TYR A 29 -3.64 4.69 21.08
CA TYR A 29 -4.28 5.48 20.05
C TYR A 29 -5.60 4.78 19.67
N PRO A 30 -6.74 5.49 19.62
CA PRO A 30 -8.05 4.90 19.30
C PRO A 30 -8.15 4.42 17.84
N TYR A 31 -7.08 4.54 17.06
CA TYR A 31 -7.02 4.20 15.66
C TYR A 31 -5.96 3.13 15.45
N LYS A 32 -6.39 2.01 14.87
CA LYS A 32 -5.50 0.93 14.43
C LYS A 32 -4.86 1.36 13.11
N PHE A 33 -3.56 1.64 13.11
CA PHE A 33 -2.82 1.79 11.88
C PHE A 33 -2.62 0.41 11.26
N ILE A 34 -3.19 0.19 10.07
CA ILE A 34 -2.89 -0.97 9.25
C ILE A 34 -2.25 -0.42 7.99
N GLU A 35 -0.98 -0.74 7.76
CA GLU A 35 -0.36 -0.56 6.46
C GLU A 35 -0.96 -1.63 5.52
N ILE A 36 -2.08 -1.29 4.90
CA ILE A 36 -2.68 -2.14 3.89
C ILE A 36 -1.84 -1.91 2.64
N THR A 37 -0.97 -2.87 2.29
CA THR A 37 -0.26 -2.86 1.00
C THR A 37 -1.29 -2.50 -0.07
N PRO A 38 -1.08 -1.42 -0.85
CA PRO A 38 -2.06 -1.03 -1.86
C PRO A 38 -2.31 -2.25 -2.76
N PRO A 39 -3.57 -2.53 -3.12
CA PRO A 39 -3.87 -3.66 -3.99
C PRO A 39 -2.97 -3.57 -5.23
N PRO A 40 -2.30 -4.67 -5.61
CA PRO A 40 -1.26 -4.65 -6.63
C PRO A 40 -1.82 -4.02 -7.91
N LYS A 41 -1.03 -3.08 -8.42
CA LYS A 41 -1.41 -2.15 -9.49
C LYS A 41 -1.31 -2.84 -10.84
N ASN A 42 -2.46 -2.87 -11.51
CA ASN A 42 -2.65 -2.83 -12.96
C ASN A 42 -1.89 -3.91 -13.76
N LEU A 43 -2.61 -4.96 -14.15
CA LEU A 43 -2.24 -5.99 -15.14
C LEU A 43 -1.70 -5.45 -16.49
N GLY A 44 -1.81 -4.14 -16.72
CA GLY A 44 -1.47 -3.48 -17.97
C GLY A 44 -2.35 -3.95 -19.12
N THR A 45 -2.02 -3.52 -20.33
CA THR A 45 -2.60 -4.06 -21.55
C THR A 45 -1.67 -5.15 -22.06
N ARG A 46 -2.14 -6.40 -22.07
CA ARG A 46 -1.38 -7.56 -22.56
C ARG A 46 -2.06 -8.12 -23.79
N CYS A 47 -1.28 -8.44 -24.82
CA CYS A 47 -1.79 -9.17 -25.97
C CYS A 47 -1.93 -10.63 -25.59
N PHE A 48 -3.16 -11.14 -25.63
CA PHE A 48 -3.45 -12.56 -25.45
C PHE A 48 -3.56 -13.26 -26.81
N PRO A 49 -3.37 -14.59 -26.84
CA PRO A 49 -3.76 -15.38 -28.00
C PRO A 49 -5.24 -15.16 -28.34
N SER A 50 -5.57 -15.28 -29.62
CA SER A 50 -6.95 -15.14 -30.08
C SER A 50 -7.85 -16.24 -29.49
N ASN A 51 -9.13 -15.91 -29.32
CA ASN A 51 -10.21 -16.83 -28.91
C ASN A 51 -10.20 -17.31 -27.46
N LEU A 52 -9.61 -16.56 -26.53
CA LEU A 52 -9.83 -16.84 -25.11
C LEU A 52 -11.28 -16.50 -24.73
N PRO A 53 -12.09 -17.46 -24.26
CA PRO A 53 -13.44 -17.23 -23.80
C PRO A 53 -13.44 -16.70 -22.35
N CYS A 54 -14.58 -16.13 -21.95
CA CYS A 54 -14.83 -15.86 -20.54
C CYS A 54 -14.76 -17.16 -19.71
N GLY A 55 -14.21 -17.07 -18.50
CA GLY A 55 -14.04 -18.20 -17.59
C GLY A 55 -12.75 -19.01 -17.77
N GLU A 56 -11.98 -18.78 -18.83
CA GLU A 56 -10.65 -19.39 -18.96
C GLU A 56 -9.63 -18.73 -18.01
N SER A 57 -8.64 -19.50 -17.54
CA SER A 57 -7.55 -19.00 -16.69
C SER A 57 -6.31 -18.72 -17.51
N VAL A 58 -5.78 -17.50 -17.41
CA VAL A 58 -4.53 -17.07 -18.03
C VAL A 58 -3.46 -16.81 -16.99
N THR A 59 -2.24 -17.24 -17.27
CA THR A 59 -1.09 -16.95 -16.42
C THR A 59 -0.39 -15.68 -16.89
N ILE A 60 -0.39 -14.65 -16.04
CA ILE A 60 0.27 -13.37 -16.29
C ILE A 60 1.28 -13.18 -15.16
N GLU A 61 2.56 -13.07 -15.51
CA GLU A 61 3.66 -12.88 -14.55
C GLU A 61 3.73 -13.95 -13.44
N GLY A 62 3.36 -15.19 -13.78
CA GLY A 62 3.38 -16.31 -12.83
C GLY A 62 2.16 -16.38 -11.91
N GLN A 63 1.17 -15.49 -12.07
CA GLN A 63 -0.10 -15.54 -11.36
C GLN A 63 -1.25 -15.91 -12.32
N ALA A 64 -2.15 -16.77 -11.87
CA ALA A 64 -3.32 -17.16 -12.64
C ALA A 64 -4.48 -16.17 -12.43
N TYR A 65 -5.07 -15.72 -13.53
CA TYR A 65 -6.21 -14.81 -13.57
C TYR A 65 -7.33 -15.44 -14.39
N THR A 66 -8.57 -15.28 -13.94
CA THR A 66 -9.75 -15.73 -14.69
C THR A 66 -10.28 -14.59 -15.55
N ILE A 67 -10.58 -14.88 -16.80
CA ILE A 67 -11.15 -13.91 -17.74
C ILE A 67 -12.61 -13.67 -17.36
N SER A 68 -12.94 -12.43 -16.98
CA SER A 68 -14.32 -12.06 -16.64
C SER A 68 -15.17 -11.79 -17.87
N ASP A 69 -14.61 -11.13 -18.88
CA ASP A 69 -15.33 -10.68 -20.08
C ASP A 69 -14.36 -10.52 -21.27
N VAL A 70 -14.88 -10.60 -22.49
CA VAL A 70 -14.11 -10.56 -23.74
C VAL A 70 -14.74 -9.55 -24.69
N THR A 71 -13.96 -8.56 -25.12
CA THR A 71 -14.41 -7.56 -26.10
C THR A 71 -13.81 -7.81 -27.47
N HIS A 72 -14.63 -8.12 -28.46
CA HIS A 72 -14.21 -8.22 -29.85
C HIS A 72 -14.24 -6.84 -30.52
N ARG A 73 -13.15 -6.49 -31.21
CA ARG A 73 -13.05 -5.25 -31.98
C ARG A 73 -13.29 -5.58 -33.45
N TYR A 74 -14.21 -4.86 -34.08
CA TYR A 74 -14.49 -4.99 -35.51
C TYR A 74 -14.28 -3.65 -36.22
N GLN A 75 -13.86 -3.71 -37.48
CA GLN A 75 -13.69 -2.57 -38.37
C GLN A 75 -14.50 -2.79 -39.65
N LEU A 76 -15.11 -1.72 -40.16
CA LEU A 76 -15.81 -1.76 -41.45
C LEU A 76 -14.78 -1.64 -42.58
N ARG A 77 -14.63 -2.70 -43.37
CA ARG A 77 -13.72 -2.76 -44.53
C ARG A 77 -14.54 -3.18 -45.76
N LYS A 78 -14.53 -2.35 -46.80
CA LYS A 78 -15.22 -2.61 -48.09
C LYS A 78 -16.69 -3.07 -47.92
N GLY A 79 -17.41 -2.47 -46.98
CA GLY A 79 -18.82 -2.79 -46.71
C GLY A 79 -19.06 -4.05 -45.87
N LYS A 80 -18.02 -4.67 -45.30
CA LYS A 80 -18.12 -5.83 -44.39
C LYS A 80 -17.43 -5.54 -43.06
N TYR A 81 -17.97 -6.08 -41.97
CA TYR A 81 -17.29 -6.03 -40.68
C TYR A 81 -16.22 -7.12 -40.63
N GLU A 82 -14.97 -6.70 -40.47
CA GLU A 82 -13.82 -7.58 -40.29
C GLU A 82 -13.30 -7.44 -38.86
N GLN A 83 -12.80 -8.52 -38.27
CA GLN A 83 -12.18 -8.46 -36.96
C GLN A 83 -10.90 -7.61 -37.06
N ALA A 84 -10.79 -6.63 -36.16
CA ALA A 84 -9.77 -5.58 -36.13
C ALA A 84 -8.38 -6.10 -35.77
#